data_AF-A0A9X0QAE7-F1
#
_entry.id   AF-A0A9X0QAE7-F1
#
_cell.length_a   1.000
_cell.length_b   1.000
_cell.length_c   1.000
_cell.angle_alpha   90.00
_cell.angle_beta   90.00
_cell.angle_gamma   90.00
#
_symmetry.space_group_name_H-M   'P 1'
#
loop_
_entity.id
_entity.type
_entity.pdbx_description
1 polymer ?
#
loop_
_entity_poly.entity_id
_entity_poly.type
_entity_poly.pdbx_seq_one_letter_code
_entity_poly.pdbx_strand_id
1 'polypeptide(L)' 'MGVRKLRSDGKIPTAVCLTSYAGESSDFMRTPLEEFAQQIAAGTLKIQVGRVFQIDEIVEAHRLMEENKAGGKIVVLVP' A
#
# COMPACT_ATOMS: atom_id res chain seq x y z
N MET A 1 2.68 -28.32 33.77
CA MET A 1 3.73 -27.28 33.80
C MET A 1 3.20 -26.01 33.14
N GLY A 2 2.85 -25.02 33.96
CA GLY A 2 2.81 -23.58 33.66
C GLY A 2 2.10 -23.06 32.41
N VAL A 3 0.78 -22.85 32.49
CA VAL A 3 0.07 -21.85 31.66
C VAL A 3 0.63 -20.47 31.99
N ARG A 4 1.42 -19.88 31.08
CA ARG A 4 1.94 -18.51 31.23
C ARG A 4 0.96 -17.50 30.66
N LYS A 5 0.47 -16.65 31.58
CA LYS A 5 -0.34 -15.45 31.35
C LYS A 5 0.26 -14.58 30.25
N LEU A 6 -0.46 -14.39 29.16
CA LEU A 6 -0.13 -13.43 28.10
C LEU A 6 -0.32 -12.01 28.67
N ARG A 7 0.76 -11.24 28.75
CA ARG A 7 0.70 -9.81 29.05
C ARG A 7 0.34 -9.07 27.77
N SER A 8 -0.62 -8.18 27.89
CA SER A 8 -1.13 -7.28 26.87
C SER A 8 -0.09 -6.22 26.54
N ASP A 9 0.90 -6.53 25.70
CA ASP A 9 1.73 -5.54 25.03
C ASP A 9 1.99 -6.03 23.60
N GLY A 10 1.42 -5.32 22.64
CA GLY A 10 1.28 -5.70 21.23
C GLY A 10 2.58 -6.08 20.54
N LYS A 11 2.99 -7.34 20.67
CA LYS A 11 4.08 -7.93 19.89
C LYS A 11 3.50 -8.81 18.81
N ILE A 12 3.35 -8.24 17.63
CA ILE A 12 3.14 -9.00 16.41
C ILE A 12 4.40 -9.85 16.19
N PRO A 13 4.28 -11.17 16.06
CA PRO A 13 5.43 -12.05 15.92
C PRO A 13 6.19 -11.75 14.63
N THR A 14 7.52 -11.68 14.70
CA THR A 14 8.38 -11.63 13.52
C THR A 14 8.32 -12.96 12.78
N ALA A 15 8.30 -12.90 11.44
CA ALA A 15 8.04 -13.98 10.45
C ALA A 15 6.63 -14.01 9.82
N VAL A 16 5.81 -12.98 10.03
CA VAL A 16 4.69 -12.66 9.12
C VAL A 16 5.07 -11.47 8.24
N CYS A 17 4.70 -11.47 6.95
CA CYS A 17 4.78 -10.30 6.07
C CYS A 17 3.71 -9.27 6.48
N LEU A 18 3.86 -8.73 7.69
CA LEU A 18 3.02 -7.64 8.17
C LEU A 18 3.79 -6.35 8.04
N THR A 19 3.46 -5.54 7.03
CA THR A 19 3.83 -4.13 7.05
C THR A 19 2.92 -3.44 8.05
N SER A 20 3.32 -3.45 9.33
CA SER A 20 2.67 -2.57 10.31
C SER A 20 2.95 -1.13 9.86
N TYR A 21 1.91 -0.42 9.42
CA TYR A 21 2.01 1.00 9.13
C TYR A 21 2.18 1.72 10.48
N ALA A 22 3.37 2.27 10.72
CA ALA A 22 3.73 3.03 11.92
C ALA A 22 3.83 4.53 11.59
N GLY A 23 2.93 5.03 10.75
CA GLY A 23 2.81 6.46 10.46
C GLY A 23 1.79 7.10 11.40
N GLU A 24 2.21 8.11 12.15
CA GLU A 24 1.31 8.99 12.90
C GLU A 24 0.68 10.01 11.93
N SER A 25 -0.41 10.66 12.32
CA SER A 25 -1.04 11.71 11.51
C SER A 25 -0.07 12.86 11.17
N SER A 26 0.92 13.10 12.04
CA SER A 26 2.01 14.04 11.79
C SER A 26 2.91 13.66 10.61
N ASP A 27 3.12 12.37 10.35
CA ASP A 27 3.94 11.91 9.23
C ASP A 27 3.22 12.13 7.89
N PHE A 28 1.90 11.96 7.89
CA PHE A 28 1.05 12.31 6.74
C PHE A 28 1.11 13.81 6.45
N MET A 29 0.97 14.68 7.47
CA MET A 29 1.04 16.13 7.31
C MET A 29 2.41 16.63 6.84
N ARG A 30 3.49 15.89 7.15
CA ARG A 30 4.85 16.19 6.68
C ARG A 30 5.14 15.68 5.27
N THR A 31 4.27 14.84 4.71
CA THR A 31 4.43 14.35 3.36
C THR A 31 4.04 15.46 2.38
N PRO A 32 4.94 15.90 1.48
CA PRO A 32 4.68 17.02 0.56
C PRO A 32 3.80 16.58 -0.63
N LEU A 33 2.57 16.14 -0.34
CA LEU A 33 1.63 15.61 -1.34
C LEU A 33 1.31 16.64 -2.43
N GLU A 34 1.23 17.92 -2.07
CA GLU A 34 0.95 19.00 -3.01
C GLU A 34 2.10 19.22 -4.00
N GLU A 35 3.35 19.19 -3.54
CA GLU A 35 4.52 19.29 -4.42
C GLU A 35 4.57 18.11 -5.40
N PHE A 36 4.27 16.90 -4.95
CA PHE A 36 4.17 15.74 -5.84
C PHE A 36 3.06 15.91 -6.88
N ALA A 37 1.88 16.39 -6.47
CA ALA A 37 0.78 16.66 -7.40
C ALA A 37 1.16 17.72 -8.45
N GLN A 38 1.88 18.78 -8.04
CA GLN A 38 2.40 19.79 -8.96
C GLN A 38 3.41 19.23 -9.95
N GLN A 39 4.33 18.36 -9.50
CA GLN A 39 5.30 17.70 -10.39
C GLN A 39 4.62 16.76 -11.39
N ILE A 40 3.56 16.06 -10.98
CA ILE A 40 2.75 15.23 -11.89
C ILE A 40 2.04 16.10 -12.92
N ALA A 41 1.41 17.19 -12.48
CA ALA A 41 0.71 18.14 -13.37
C ALA A 41 1.68 18.82 -14.35
N ALA A 42 2.90 19.14 -13.92
CA ALA A 42 3.97 19.67 -14.76
C ALA A 42 4.61 18.60 -15.68
N GLY A 43 4.25 17.32 -15.52
CA GLY A 43 4.79 16.21 -16.31
C GLY A 43 6.25 15.83 -15.97
N THR A 44 6.83 16.41 -14.91
CA THR A 44 8.20 16.14 -14.46
C THR A 44 8.30 14.85 -13.65
N LEU A 45 7.21 14.45 -12.99
CA LEU A 45 7.07 13.16 -12.32
C LEU A 45 6.12 12.25 -13.11
N LYS A 46 6.65 11.23 -13.79
CA LYS A 46 5.86 10.25 -14.55
C LYS A 46 5.49 9.05 -13.68
N ILE A 47 4.20 8.86 -13.44
CA ILE A 47 3.67 7.65 -12.80
C ILE A 47 3.52 6.57 -13.86
N GLN A 48 4.23 5.45 -13.70
CA GLN A 48 4.07 4.29 -14.56
C GLN A 48 2.82 3.53 -14.13
N VAL A 49 1.83 3.46 -15.01
CA VAL A 49 0.64 2.63 -14.83
C VAL A 49 0.93 1.26 -15.42
N GLY A 50 0.89 0.23 -14.57
CA GLY A 50 1.19 -1.15 -14.97
C GLY A 50 0.03 -1.79 -15.71
N ARG A 51 -1.16 -1.78 -15.10
CA ARG A 51 -2.40 -2.28 -15.71
C ARG A 51 -3.62 -1.59 -15.08
N VAL A 52 -4.65 -1.39 -15.90
CA VAL A 52 -5.95 -0.89 -15.49
C VAL A 52 -6.96 -2.04 -15.51
N PHE A 53 -7.78 -2.15 -14.48
CA PHE A 53 -8.86 -3.15 -14.32
C PHE A 53 -10.20 -2.46 -14.06
N GLN A 54 -11.29 -3.15 -14.34
CA GLN A 54 -12.61 -2.79 -13.82
C GLN A 54 -12.80 -3.31 -12.39
N ILE A 55 -13.73 -2.72 -11.64
CA ILE A 55 -14.03 -3.16 -10.26
C ILE A 55 -14.44 -4.64 -10.18
N ASP A 56 -15.10 -5.16 -11.21
CA ASP A 56 -15.51 -6.58 -11.30
C ASP A 56 -14.30 -7.53 -11.44
N GLU A 57 -13.14 -7.00 -11.83
CA GLU A 57 -11.89 -7.75 -12.01
C GLU A 57 -10.94 -7.61 -10.81
N ILE A 58 -11.43 -7.14 -9.65
CA ILE A 58 -10.61 -6.86 -8.47
C ILE A 58 -9.77 -8.06 -8.00
N VAL A 59 -10.29 -9.28 -8.16
CA VAL A 59 -9.57 -10.52 -7.84
C VAL A 59 -8.33 -10.67 -8.70
N GLU A 60 -8.44 -10.40 -10.00
CA GLU A 60 -7.31 -10.47 -10.94
C GLU A 60 -6.31 -9.33 -10.72
N ALA A 61 -6.78 -8.15 -10.30
CA ALA A 61 -5.91 -7.05 -9.91
C ALA A 61 -5.02 -7.43 -8.70
N HIS A 62 -5.59 -8.07 -7.67
CA HIS A 62 -4.82 -8.57 -6.52
C HIS A 62 -3.90 -9.74 -6.89
N ARG A 63 -4.34 -10.64 -7.77
CA ARG A 63 -3.48 -11.72 -8.27
C ARG A 63 -2.26 -11.18 -9.02
N LEU A 64 -2.44 -10.17 -9.88
CA LEU A 64 -1.34 -9.50 -10.58
C LEU A 64 -0.36 -8.85 -9.60
N MET A 65 -0.88 -8.26 -8.51
CA MET A 65 -0.07 -7.67 -7.45
C MET A 65 0.76 -8.73 -6.70
N GLU A 66 0.15 -9.85 -6.32
CA GLU A 66 0.82 -10.96 -5.63
C GLU A 66 1.94 -11.57 -6.49
N GLU A 67 1.68 -11.72 -7.79
CA GLU A 67 2.66 -12.21 -8.75
C GLU A 67 3.78 -11.17 -9.05
N ASN A 68 3.70 -9.95 -8.50
CA ASN A 68 4.63 -8.82 -8.73
C ASN A 68 4.81 -8.47 -10.22
N LYS A 69 3.78 -8.74 -11.05
CA LYS A 69 3.85 -8.60 -12.52
C LYS A 69 3.36 -7.27 -13.06
N ALA A 70 2.86 -6.38 -12.21
CA ALA A 70 2.30 -5.10 -12.66
C ALA A 70 3.34 -4.15 -13.27
N GLY A 71 4.58 -4.13 -12.76
CA GLY A 71 5.64 -3.24 -13.25
C GLY A 71 5.34 -1.73 -13.05
N GLY A 72 4.32 -1.40 -12.27
CA GLY A 72 3.85 -0.04 -12.04
C GLY A 72 2.60 -0.02 -11.17
N LYS A 73 1.94 1.15 -11.09
CA LYS A 73 0.69 1.29 -10.34
C LYS A 73 -0.42 0.49 -11.01
N ILE A 74 -1.08 -0.36 -10.24
CA ILE A 74 -2.34 -1.00 -10.64
C ILE A 74 -3.46 0.01 -10.37
N VAL A 75 -4.33 0.23 -11.37
CA VAL A 75 -5.47 1.14 -11.29
C VAL A 75 -6.74 0.31 -11.45
N VAL A 76 -7.74 0.56 -10.60
CA VAL A 76 -9.06 -0.05 -10.70
C VAL A 76 -10.06 1.07 -10.92
N LEU A 77 -10.83 0.96 -12.01
CA LEU A 77 -11.89 1.90 -12.32
C LEU A 77 -13.17 1.48 -11.59
N VAL A 78 -13.82 2.47 -10.99
CA VAL A 78 -15.14 2.35 -10.38
C VAL A 78 -16.13 3.18 -11.20
N PRO A 79 -17.36 2.70 -11.45
CA PRO A 79 -18.39 3.46 -12.15
C PRO A 79 -18.87 4.69 -11.36
#